data_AF-W2FSL0-F1
#
_entry.id   AF-W2FSL0-F1
#
_cell.length_a   1.000
_cell.length_b   1.000
_cell.length_c   1.000
_cell.angle_alpha   90.00
_cell.angle_beta   90.00
_cell.angle_gamma   90.00
#
_symmetry.space_group_name_H-M   'P 1'
#
loop_
_entity.id
_entity.type
_entity.pdbx_description
1 polymer ?
#
loop_
_entity_poly.entity_id
_entity_poly.type
_entity_poly.pdbx_seq_one_letter_code
_entity_poly.pdbx_strand_id
1 'polypeptide(L)' 'KKTRYGRTRREYLVFWKGYDEPSWVDEIDLNWGALLRDFDRGRTDPNRFEAMQSHEE' A
#
# COMPACT_ATOMS: atom_id res chain seq x y z
N LYS A 1 -8.87 -28.66 3.71
CA LYS A 1 -9.61 -27.39 3.52
C LYS A 1 -8.60 -26.24 3.51
N LYS A 2 -8.07 -25.85 2.34
CA LYS A 2 -7.18 -24.68 2.24
C LYS A 2 -8.01 -23.45 2.60
N THR A 3 -7.63 -22.73 3.65
CA THR A 3 -8.27 -21.46 3.99
C THR A 3 -7.97 -20.49 2.85
N ARG A 4 -9.01 -19.82 2.33
CA ARG A 4 -8.91 -18.82 1.25
C ARG A 4 -8.07 -17.59 1.64
N TYR A 5 -7.65 -17.52 2.90
CA TYR A 5 -7.02 -16.38 3.57
C TYR A 5 -5.56 -16.64 3.97
N GLY A 6 -4.88 -17.60 3.33
CA GLY A 6 -3.45 -17.86 3.55
C GLY A 6 -2.50 -16.82 2.92
N ARG A 7 -3.05 -15.78 2.28
CA ARG A 7 -2.28 -14.61 1.82
C ARG A 7 -2.46 -13.52 2.86
N THR A 8 -1.36 -13.07 3.46
CA THR A 8 -1.29 -11.84 4.26
C THR A 8 -2.17 -10.79 3.59
N ARG A 9 -3.31 -10.43 4.21
CA ARG A 9 -4.16 -9.38 3.67
C ARG A 9 -3.35 -8.10 3.65
N ARG A 10 -3.20 -7.51 2.47
CA ARG A 10 -2.51 -6.24 2.28
C ARG A 10 -3.58 -5.16 2.40
N GLU A 11 -3.44 -4.33 3.42
CA GLU A 11 -4.29 -3.16 3.61
C GLU A 11 -3.48 -1.91 3.28
N TYR A 12 -4.16 -0.92 2.71
CA TYR A 12 -3.58 0.34 2.30
C TYR A 12 -4.32 1.49 2.97
N LEU A 13 -3.56 2.47 3.46
CA LEU A 13 -4.12 3.71 3.95
C LEU A 13 -4.40 4.63 2.74
N VAL A 14 -5.68 4.90 2.48
CA VAL A 14 -6.13 5.68 1.32
C VAL A 14 -6.54 7.08 1.77
N PHE A 15 -5.93 8.08 1.15
CA PHE A 15 -6.34 9.48 1.27
C PHE A 15 -7.38 9.78 0.19
N TRP A 16 -8.63 9.98 0.60
CA TRP A 16 -9.72 10.23 -0.34
C TRP A 16 -9.80 11.70 -0.69
N LYS A 17 -10.02 12.00 -1.97
CA LYS A 17 -10.22 13.37 -2.42
C LYS A 17 -11.49 13.94 -1.79
N GLY A 18 -11.33 15.01 -1.00
CA GLY A 18 -12.45 15.68 -0.34
C GLY A 18 -12.78 15.15 1.07
N TYR A 19 -11.98 14.21 1.59
CA TYR A 19 -12.04 13.81 2.99
C TYR A 19 -10.74 14.21 3.68
N ASP A 20 -10.85 14.68 4.93
CA ASP A 20 -9.70 15.05 5.75
C ASP A 20 -9.00 13.81 6.33
N GLU A 21 -9.80 12.79 6.65
CA GLU A 21 -9.32 11.57 7.29
C GLU A 21 -9.09 10.44 6.27
N PRO A 22 -7.91 9.81 6.29
CA PRO A 22 -7.67 8.63 5.48
C PRO A 22 -8.32 7.38 6.10
N SER A 23 -8.55 6.35 5.28
CA SER A 23 -9.10 5.07 5.75
C SER A 23 -8.26 3.87 5.31
N TRP A 24 -8.24 2.83 6.14
CA TRP A 24 -7.64 1.55 5.79
C TRP A 24 -8.58 0.75 4.88
N VAL A 25 -8.06 0.29 3.74
CA VAL A 25 -8.82 -0.45 2.73
C VAL A 25 -8.05 -1.71 2.33
N ASP A 26 -8.75 -2.82 2.28
CA ASP A 26 -8.24 -4.13 1.84
C ASP A 26 -7.91 -4.09 0.33
N GLU A 27 -6.81 -4.71 -0.10
CA GLU A 27 -6.39 -4.80 -1.52
C GLU A 27 -7.52 -5.28 -2.44
N ILE A 28 -8.37 -6.18 -1.95
CA ILE A 28 -9.49 -6.76 -2.70
C ILE A 28 -10.65 -5.78 -2.92
N ASP A 29 -10.81 -4.80 -2.03
CA ASP A 29 -11.83 -3.77 -2.13
C ASP A 29 -11.33 -2.60 -2.99
N LEU A 30 -10.00 -2.39 -2.99
CA LEU A 30 -9.35 -1.42 -3.85
C LEU A 30 -9.25 -1.93 -5.29
N ASN A 31 -10.23 -1.56 -6.14
CA ASN A 31 -10.25 -1.86 -7.58
C ASN A 31 -9.04 -1.28 -8.37
N TRP A 32 -8.14 -0.55 -7.71
CA TRP A 32 -6.94 0.04 -8.29
C TRP A 32 -5.70 -0.86 -8.23
N GLY A 33 -5.88 -2.18 -8.38
CA GLY A 33 -4.78 -3.14 -8.33
C GLY A 33 -3.60 -2.82 -9.26
N ALA A 34 -3.84 -2.12 -10.38
CA ALA A 34 -2.77 -1.63 -11.24
C ALA A 34 -1.94 -0.48 -10.62
N LEU A 35 -2.59 0.47 -9.93
CA LEU A 35 -1.92 1.55 -9.21
C LEU A 35 -1.17 1.01 -7.99
N LEU A 36 -1.76 0.06 -7.26
CA LEU A 36 -1.10 -0.61 -6.14
C LEU A 36 0.15 -1.36 -6.59
N ARG A 37 0.09 -2.07 -7.72
CA ARG A 37 1.26 -2.76 -8.29
C ARG A 37 2.34 -1.79 -8.72
N ASP A 38 1.98 -0.59 -9.17
CA ASP A 38 2.95 0.47 -9.51
C ASP A 38 3.63 1.03 -8.25
N PHE A 39 2.83 1.32 -7.22
CA PHE A 39 3.28 1.78 -5.92
C PHE A 39 4.21 0.77 -5.22
N ASP A 40 3.84 -0.52 -5.22
CA ASP A 40 4.65 -1.62 -4.66
C ASP A 40 5.93 -1.85 -5.46
N ARG A 41 5.88 -1.71 -6.79
CA ARG A 41 7.05 -1.82 -7.67
C ARG A 41 8.06 -0.72 -7.44
N GLY A 42 7.61 0.50 -7.16
CA GLY A 42 8.49 1.63 -6.80
C GLY A 42 9.20 1.46 -5.46
N ARG A 43 8.61 0.70 -4.52
CA ARG A 43 9.20 0.39 -3.20
C ARG A 43 10.09 -0.86 -3.20
N THR A 44 9.80 -1.81 -4.09
CA THR A 44 10.57 -3.06 -4.23
C THR A 44 11.80 -2.88 -5.14
N ASP A 45 12.02 -1.70 -5.71
CA ASP A 45 13.29 -1.34 -6.34
C ASP A 45 14.23 -0.77 -5.25
N PRO A 46 15.19 -1.56 -4.71
CA PRO A 46 16.10 -1.08 -3.69
C PRO A 46 17.13 -0.06 -4.21
N ASN A 47 16.97 0.46 -5.43
CA ASN A 47 18.01 1.23 -6.12
C ASN A 47 17.56 2.62 -6.62
N ARG A 48 16.43 3.17 -6.14
CA ARG A 48 16.04 4.52 -6.61
C ARG A 48 15.56 5.54 -5.59
N PHE A 49 15.25 5.18 -4.35
CA PHE A 49 14.84 6.16 -3.34
C PHE A 49 15.42 5.85 -1.96
N GLU A 50 16.75 5.96 -1.84
CA GLU A 50 17.40 6.32 -0.57
C GLU A 50 17.09 7.80 -0.27
N ALA A 51 15.83 8.09 0.03
CA ALA A 51 15.36 9.40 0.47
C ALA A 51 14.15 9.26 1.40
N MET A 52 14.17 8.26 2.29
CA MET A 52 13.51 8.38 3.59
C MET A 52 14.61 8.50 4.64
N GLN A 53 15.24 9.68 4.67
CA GLN A 53 15.84 10.15 5.91
C GLN A 53 14.69 10.52 6.84
N SER A 54 14.18 9.51 7.55
CA SER A 54 13.57 9.76 8.85
C SER A 54 14.71 10.19 9.76
N HIS A 55 14.90 11.50 9.89
CA HIS A 55 15.65 12.06 10.99
C HIS A 55 14.84 11.74 12.26
N GLU A 56 15.22 10.67 12.96
CA GLU A 56 15.10 10.66 14.41
C GLU A 56 16.25 11.53 14.95
N GLU A 57 15.86 12.43 15.85
CA GLU A 57 16.68 13.40 16.60
C GLU A 57 18.04 12.88 17.09
#